data_AF-A0A2N1F3D2-F1
#
_entry.id   AF-A0A2N1F3D2-F1
#
_cell.length_a   1.000
_cell.length_b   1.000
_cell.length_c   1.000
_cell.angle_alpha   90.00
_cell.angle_beta   90.00
_cell.angle_gamma   90.00
#
_symmetry.space_group_name_H-M   'P 1'
#
loop_
_entity.id
_entity.type
_entity.pdbx_description
1 polymer ?
#
loop_
_entity_poly.entity_id
_entity_poly.type
_entity_poly.pdbx_seq_one_letter_code
_entity_poly.pdbx_strand_id
1 'polypeptide(L)'
;MNDEIIIFDKNNTNQRWYITNDDVMGGISNSSMKLDEENKMIFSGNVSLDNNGGFAMTRLPVSINLDDEKTKLVLKLKGDGKKYQLRIKAKNNQRFWYIQSFQTSKSTEEIELPVHKFYASFRGYKLNVDNFSGAKITEIAILIGNKKKEAFKLSIEKITLK
;
A
#
# COMPACT_ATOMS: atom_id res chain seq x y z
N MET A 1 -6.75 -6.14 26.49
CA MET A 1 -7.47 -6.35 25.22
C MET A 1 -6.82 -5.40 24.26
N ASN A 2 -5.98 -5.88 23.34
CA ASN A 2 -5.29 -4.96 22.43
C ASN A 2 -6.24 -4.68 21.27
N ASP A 3 -6.97 -3.57 21.40
CA ASP A 3 -7.85 -3.07 20.36
C ASP A 3 -7.01 -2.74 19.12
N GLU A 4 -7.30 -3.43 18.02
CA GLU A 4 -6.71 -3.12 16.73
C GLU A 4 -7.21 -1.75 16.25
N ILE A 5 -6.34 -0.95 15.63
CA ILE A 5 -6.76 0.28 14.97
C ILE A 5 -7.16 -0.06 13.54
N ILE A 6 -8.43 0.19 13.21
CA ILE A 6 -8.95 0.01 11.86
C ILE A 6 -8.46 1.17 10.99
N ILE A 7 -7.71 0.84 9.94
CA ILE A 7 -7.24 1.80 8.94
C ILE A 7 -8.16 1.82 7.74
N PHE A 8 -8.57 0.65 7.29
CA PHE A 8 -9.57 0.45 6.24
C PHE A 8 -10.43 -0.76 6.59
N ASP A 9 -11.73 -0.67 6.34
CA ASP A 9 -12.67 -1.78 6.47
C ASP A 9 -13.72 -1.66 5.37
N LYS A 10 -13.99 -2.76 4.65
CA LYS A 10 -15.02 -2.80 3.60
C LYS A 10 -16.40 -2.36 4.07
N ASN A 11 -16.69 -2.45 5.38
CA ASN A 11 -17.96 -2.01 5.96
C ASN A 11 -17.99 -0.50 6.28
N ASN A 12 -16.88 0.23 6.10
CA ASN A 12 -16.79 1.67 6.26
C ASN A 12 -16.22 2.33 4.99
N THR A 13 -17.11 2.67 4.06
CA THR A 13 -16.76 3.12 2.70
C THR A 13 -16.48 4.62 2.57
N ASN A 14 -16.45 5.39 3.67
CA ASN A 14 -16.22 6.84 3.65
C ASN A 14 -14.77 7.26 3.33
N GLN A 15 -13.94 6.31 2.93
CA GLN A 15 -12.50 6.48 2.77
C GLN A 15 -12.12 6.74 1.31
N ARG A 16 -11.46 7.86 1.07
CA ARG A 16 -11.08 8.29 -0.28
C ARG A 16 -9.67 7.85 -0.64
N TRP A 17 -9.60 6.92 -1.58
CA TRP A 17 -8.34 6.48 -2.19
C TRP A 17 -7.95 7.36 -3.38
N TYR A 18 -6.66 7.59 -3.56
CA TYR A 18 -6.09 8.38 -4.64
C TYR A 18 -5.15 7.53 -5.50
N ILE A 19 -5.35 7.56 -6.81
CA ILE A 19 -4.48 6.87 -7.77
C ILE A 19 -3.24 7.73 -8.08
N THR A 20 -2.11 7.07 -8.28
CA THR A 20 -0.87 7.68 -8.77
C THR A 20 -0.16 6.66 -9.64
N ASN A 21 -0.04 6.93 -10.93
CA ASN A 21 0.66 6.07 -11.89
C ASN A 21 2.01 6.71 -12.27
N ASP A 22 2.66 6.16 -13.28
CA ASP A 22 4.00 6.55 -13.77
C ASP A 22 3.98 7.66 -14.84
N ASP A 23 2.93 8.47 -14.85
CA ASP A 23 2.69 9.56 -15.80
C ASP A 23 3.79 10.64 -15.83
N VAL A 24 4.54 10.80 -14.74
CA VAL A 24 5.60 11.82 -14.58
C VAL A 24 6.68 11.76 -15.67
N MET A 25 6.97 10.58 -16.23
CA MET A 25 7.96 10.41 -17.32
C MET A 25 7.31 10.05 -18.67
N GLY A 26 5.98 10.21 -18.80
CA GLY A 26 5.21 9.76 -19.97
C GLY A 26 4.80 8.29 -19.91
N GLY A 27 5.00 7.62 -18.76
CA GLY A 27 4.55 6.26 -18.52
C GLY A 27 3.04 6.11 -18.75
N ILE A 28 2.64 4.93 -19.23
CA ILE A 28 1.26 4.65 -19.65
C ILE A 28 0.61 3.57 -18.77
N SER A 29 1.13 3.32 -17.58
CA SER A 29 0.46 2.44 -16.62
C SER A 29 -0.88 3.07 -16.21
N ASN A 30 -1.90 2.23 -16.11
CA ASN A 30 -3.23 2.66 -15.70
C ASN A 30 -3.70 1.82 -14.51
N SER A 31 -4.48 2.45 -13.64
CA SER A 31 -5.08 1.77 -12.51
C SER A 31 -6.34 2.46 -12.02
N SER A 32 -7.15 1.73 -11.27
CA SER A 32 -8.40 2.22 -10.69
C SER A 32 -8.62 1.62 -9.30
N MET A 33 -9.37 2.35 -8.48
CA MET A 33 -9.94 1.88 -7.22
C MET A 33 -11.46 1.83 -7.37
N LYS A 34 -12.08 0.65 -7.19
CA LYS A 34 -13.54 0.47 -7.28
C LYS A 34 -14.04 -0.45 -6.16
N LEU A 35 -15.28 -0.28 -5.75
CA LEU A 35 -15.94 -1.25 -4.87
C LEU A 35 -16.43 -2.44 -5.71
N ASP A 36 -16.35 -3.65 -5.16
CA ASP A 36 -17.08 -4.81 -5.67
C ASP A 36 -18.46 -4.95 -4.99
N GLU A 37 -19.19 -6.01 -5.36
CA GLU A 37 -20.53 -6.31 -4.84
C GLU A 37 -20.55 -6.59 -3.33
N GLU A 38 -19.40 -6.92 -2.72
CA GLU A 38 -19.24 -7.18 -1.29
C GLU A 38 -18.62 -5.99 -0.53
N ASN A 39 -18.57 -4.80 -1.17
CA ASN A 39 -17.93 -3.57 -0.71
C ASN A 39 -16.41 -3.65 -0.52
N LYS A 40 -15.73 -4.64 -1.08
CA LYS A 40 -14.26 -4.71 -1.03
C LYS A 40 -13.68 -3.69 -1.99
N MET A 41 -12.58 -3.06 -1.58
CA MET A 41 -11.86 -2.14 -2.46
C MET A 41 -10.96 -2.93 -3.41
N ILE A 42 -11.23 -2.80 -4.70
CA ILE A 42 -10.50 -3.42 -5.80
C ILE A 42 -9.51 -2.42 -6.36
N PHE A 43 -8.22 -2.70 -6.17
CA PHE A 43 -7.12 -2.04 -6.86
C PHE A 43 -6.72 -2.87 -8.07
N SER A 44 -6.95 -2.37 -9.29
CA SER A 44 -6.64 -3.10 -10.52
C SER A 44 -6.20 -2.19 -11.65
N GLY A 45 -5.52 -2.77 -12.64
CA GLY A 45 -4.99 -2.02 -13.76
C GLY A 45 -3.97 -2.80 -14.58
N ASN A 46 -3.19 -2.07 -15.37
CA ASN A 46 -2.10 -2.59 -16.18
C ASN A 46 -0.81 -1.80 -15.90
N VAL A 47 0.27 -2.51 -15.60
CA VAL A 47 1.61 -1.94 -15.56
C VAL A 47 2.20 -2.01 -16.96
N SER A 48 2.71 -0.89 -17.46
CA SER A 48 3.50 -0.82 -18.70
C SER A 48 4.94 -0.41 -18.38
N LEU A 49 5.88 -0.89 -19.19
CA LEU A 49 7.29 -0.46 -19.14
C LEU A 49 7.62 0.58 -20.22
N ASP A 50 6.64 0.88 -21.07
CA ASP A 50 6.79 1.87 -22.13
C ASP A 50 7.01 3.26 -21.50
N ASN A 51 7.79 4.12 -22.17
CA ASN A 51 8.13 5.48 -21.72
C ASN A 51 8.77 5.57 -20.33
N ASN A 52 9.66 4.61 -20.01
CA ASN A 52 10.31 4.52 -18.70
C ASN A 52 9.34 4.40 -17.52
N GLY A 53 8.13 3.88 -17.79
CA GLY A 53 7.15 3.55 -16.78
C GLY A 53 7.53 2.32 -15.95
N GLY A 54 6.54 1.78 -15.26
CA GLY A 54 6.63 0.49 -14.59
C GLY A 54 5.99 0.45 -13.22
N PHE A 55 5.04 1.34 -12.89
CA PHE A 55 4.30 1.22 -11.64
C PHE A 55 2.87 1.77 -11.67
N ALA A 56 2.05 1.22 -10.78
CA ALA A 56 0.75 1.76 -10.41
C ALA A 56 0.64 1.78 -8.88
N MET A 57 0.06 2.85 -8.34
CA MET A 57 -0.07 3.05 -6.90
C MET A 57 -1.46 3.58 -6.53
N THR A 58 -1.96 3.13 -5.39
CA THR A 58 -3.11 3.73 -4.72
C THR A 58 -2.68 4.22 -3.33
N ARG A 59 -3.22 5.36 -2.89
CA ARG A 59 -2.87 6.04 -1.64
C ARG A 59 -4.11 6.34 -0.81
N LEU A 60 -4.01 6.17 0.49
CA LEU A 60 -5.03 6.50 1.47
C LEU A 60 -4.42 7.41 2.55
N PRO A 61 -4.78 8.71 2.57
CA PRO A 61 -4.46 9.60 3.67
C PRO A 61 -5.14 9.12 4.95
N VAL A 62 -4.40 9.12 6.05
CA VAL A 62 -4.87 8.64 7.36
C VAL A 62 -4.29 9.52 8.47
N SER A 63 -4.77 9.36 9.70
CA SER A 63 -4.17 10.03 10.86
C SER A 63 -4.18 9.07 12.04
N ILE A 64 -3.15 8.23 12.11
CA ILE A 64 -3.04 7.16 13.11
C ILE A 64 -1.87 7.48 14.02
N ASN A 65 -2.10 7.46 15.34
CA ASN A 65 -1.03 7.47 16.33
C ASN A 65 -0.66 6.02 16.65
N LEU A 66 0.64 5.74 16.72
CA LEU A 66 1.17 4.46 17.16
C LEU A 66 1.46 4.54 18.64
N ASP A 67 1.19 3.44 19.33
CA ASP A 67 1.68 3.16 20.68
C ASP A 67 2.70 2.02 20.63
N ASP A 68 3.39 1.78 21.74
CA ASP A 68 4.43 0.76 21.83
C ASP A 68 3.89 -0.68 21.70
N GLU A 69 2.56 -0.85 21.81
CA GLU A 69 1.91 -2.16 21.69
C GLU A 69 1.63 -2.55 20.24
N LYS A 70 1.42 -1.55 19.36
CA LYS A 70 1.04 -1.74 17.96
C LYS A 70 2.26 -1.84 17.04
N THR A 71 2.68 -3.07 16.79
CA THR A 71 3.95 -3.39 16.15
C THR A 71 3.86 -3.85 14.70
N LYS A 72 2.65 -4.11 14.17
CA LYS A 72 2.46 -4.65 12.81
C LYS A 72 1.23 -4.10 12.09
N LEU A 73 1.37 -3.90 10.78
CA LEU A 73 0.23 -3.69 9.88
C LEU A 73 -0.27 -5.04 9.40
N VAL A 74 -1.58 -5.26 9.43
CA VAL A 74 -2.23 -6.48 8.94
C VAL A 74 -3.13 -6.14 7.77
N LEU A 75 -2.89 -6.82 6.65
CA LEU A 75 -3.67 -6.68 5.42
C LEU A 75 -4.52 -7.94 5.22
N LYS A 76 -5.84 -7.81 5.26
CA LYS A 76 -6.76 -8.87 4.83
C LYS A 76 -7.17 -8.62 3.38
N LEU A 77 -6.72 -9.49 2.48
CA LEU A 77 -6.85 -9.28 1.04
C LEU A 77 -6.91 -10.58 0.25
N LYS A 78 -7.29 -10.49 -1.02
CA LYS A 78 -7.12 -11.52 -2.03
C LYS A 78 -6.37 -10.93 -3.21
N GLY A 79 -5.18 -11.44 -3.47
CA GLY A 79 -4.35 -10.97 -4.58
C GLY A 79 -4.45 -11.84 -5.82
N ASP A 80 -3.41 -11.73 -6.64
CA ASP A 80 -3.30 -12.35 -7.96
C ASP A 80 -2.00 -13.16 -8.12
N GLY A 81 -1.28 -13.41 -7.02
CA GLY A 81 0.00 -14.11 -7.04
C GLY A 81 1.21 -13.22 -7.27
N LYS A 82 1.04 -11.88 -7.27
CA LYS A 82 2.14 -10.93 -7.50
C LYS A 82 2.68 -10.34 -6.20
N LYS A 83 3.87 -9.75 -6.32
CA LYS A 83 4.55 -9.01 -5.25
C LYS A 83 4.16 -7.54 -5.31
N TYR A 84 3.71 -7.03 -4.17
CA TYR A 84 3.32 -5.64 -3.96
C TYR A 84 4.20 -4.99 -2.90
N GLN A 85 4.09 -3.68 -2.78
CA GLN A 85 4.70 -2.88 -1.73
C GLN A 85 3.60 -2.22 -0.90
N LEU A 86 3.67 -2.38 0.41
CA LEU A 86 2.99 -1.48 1.34
C LEU A 86 3.96 -0.33 1.66
N ARG A 87 3.45 0.89 1.64
CA ARG A 87 4.21 2.10 1.91
C ARG A 87 3.51 2.93 2.97
N ILE A 88 4.28 3.56 3.84
CA ILE A 88 3.77 4.45 4.89
C ILE A 88 4.57 5.76 4.93
N LYS A 89 3.92 6.83 5.36
CA LYS A 89 4.56 8.10 5.74
C LYS A 89 4.33 8.40 7.21
N ALA A 90 5.34 8.99 7.83
CA ALA A 90 5.26 9.52 9.20
C ALA A 90 4.83 10.99 9.25
N LYS A 91 4.97 11.72 8.14
CA LYS A 91 4.63 13.16 8.02
C LYS A 91 4.04 13.45 6.65
N ASN A 92 3.07 14.37 6.59
CA ASN A 92 2.39 14.75 5.35
C ASN A 92 3.35 15.28 4.26
N ASN A 93 4.34 16.10 4.66
CA ASN A 93 5.32 16.71 3.76
C ASN A 93 6.57 15.85 3.49
N GLN A 94 6.57 14.59 3.95
CA GLN A 94 7.69 13.68 3.75
C GLN A 94 7.84 13.33 2.27
N ARG A 95 9.05 13.55 1.73
CA ARG A 95 9.36 13.29 0.31
C ARG A 95 9.60 11.81 0.02
N PHE A 96 9.99 11.03 1.02
CA PHE A 96 10.28 9.60 0.91
C PHE A 96 9.19 8.75 1.56
N TRP A 97 9.20 7.46 1.25
CA TRP A 97 8.29 6.46 1.82
C TRP A 97 9.06 5.48 2.68
N TYR A 98 8.44 4.97 3.73
CA TYR A 98 8.89 3.75 4.36
C TYR A 98 8.18 2.57 3.69
N ILE A 99 8.93 1.55 3.26
CA ILE A 99 8.44 0.51 2.35
C ILE A 99 8.67 -0.87 2.95
N GLN A 100 7.68 -1.74 2.80
CA GLN A 100 7.84 -3.19 2.97
C GLN A 100 7.15 -3.90 1.81
N SER A 101 7.79 -4.94 1.26
CA SER A 101 7.17 -5.73 0.20
C SER A 101 6.45 -6.95 0.76
N PHE A 102 5.38 -7.37 0.09
CA PHE A 102 4.66 -8.59 0.42
C PHE A 102 4.27 -9.36 -0.84
N GLN A 103 4.21 -10.68 -0.72
CA GLN A 103 3.79 -11.59 -1.77
C GLN A 103 2.32 -11.94 -1.55
N THR A 104 1.52 -11.94 -2.61
CA THR A 104 0.10 -12.34 -2.53
C THR A 104 -0.11 -13.74 -3.08
N SER A 105 -1.23 -14.35 -2.70
CA SER A 105 -1.81 -15.57 -3.22
C SER A 105 -3.10 -15.27 -3.99
N LYS A 106 -3.69 -16.31 -4.60
CA LYS A 106 -5.00 -16.22 -5.28
C LYS A 106 -6.18 -16.55 -4.35
N SER A 107 -5.90 -16.77 -3.06
CA SER A 107 -6.88 -16.99 -2.00
C SER A 107 -6.98 -15.75 -1.10
N THR A 108 -8.07 -15.66 -0.33
CA THR A 108 -8.13 -14.66 0.75
C THR A 108 -7.14 -15.05 1.84
N GLU A 109 -6.34 -14.09 2.30
CA GLU A 109 -5.31 -14.30 3.31
C GLU A 109 -5.12 -13.05 4.17
N GLU A 110 -4.43 -13.23 5.31
CA GLU A 110 -3.92 -12.13 6.13
C GLU A 110 -2.40 -12.05 6.03
N ILE A 111 -1.89 -10.88 5.69
CA ILE A 111 -0.46 -10.60 5.57
C ILE A 111 -0.07 -9.65 6.69
N GLU A 112 0.86 -10.08 7.54
CA GLU A 112 1.39 -9.29 8.64
C GLU A 112 2.74 -8.67 8.28
N LEU A 113 2.84 -7.36 8.45
CA LEU A 113 4.03 -6.56 8.12
C LEU A 113 4.50 -5.80 9.36
N PRO A 114 5.58 -6.24 10.02
CA PRO A 114 6.13 -5.55 11.19
C PRO A 114 6.57 -4.14 10.84
N VAL A 115 6.13 -3.16 11.62
CA VAL A 115 6.34 -1.73 11.37
C VAL A 115 7.84 -1.38 11.37
N HIS A 116 8.63 -1.97 12.27
CA HIS A 116 10.08 -1.77 12.37
C HIS A 116 10.89 -2.29 11.17
N LYS A 117 10.27 -3.06 10.25
CA LYS A 117 10.92 -3.57 9.02
C LYS A 117 10.70 -2.68 7.80
N PHE A 118 9.90 -1.62 7.91
CA PHE A 118 9.72 -0.69 6.79
C PHE A 118 10.96 0.19 6.63
N TYR A 119 11.67 0.06 5.50
CA TYR A 119 12.88 0.82 5.23
C TYR A 119 12.58 2.08 4.41
N ALA A 120 13.37 3.13 4.61
CA ALA A 120 13.18 4.37 3.89
C ALA A 120 13.63 4.28 2.40
N SER A 121 12.81 4.79 1.50
CA SER A 121 13.11 4.86 0.07
C SER A 121 12.52 6.09 -0.61
N PHE A 122 13.30 6.70 -1.49
CA PHE A 122 12.89 7.81 -2.34
C PHE A 122 13.09 7.46 -3.80
N ARG A 123 12.03 7.53 -4.61
CA ARG A 123 12.07 7.27 -6.06
C ARG A 123 12.77 5.94 -6.43
N GLY A 124 12.54 4.89 -5.64
CA GLY A 124 13.11 3.56 -5.87
C GLY A 124 14.50 3.34 -5.27
N TYR A 125 15.18 4.39 -4.80
CA TYR A 125 16.47 4.28 -4.11
C TYR A 125 16.24 4.07 -2.61
N LYS A 126 16.90 3.07 -2.03
CA LYS A 126 16.94 2.89 -0.58
C LYS A 126 17.76 4.02 0.02
N LEU A 127 17.23 4.68 1.05
CA LEU A 127 17.93 5.73 1.78
C LEU A 127 18.80 5.11 2.88
N ASN A 128 19.91 5.76 3.19
CA ASN A 128 20.76 5.40 4.33
C ASN A 128 20.27 6.10 5.61
N VAL A 129 19.06 5.75 6.04
CA VAL A 129 18.46 6.19 7.31
C VAL A 129 17.76 4.99 7.94
N ASP A 130 17.48 5.09 9.23
CA ASP A 130 16.83 4.02 9.98
C ASP A 130 15.47 3.63 9.39
N ASN A 131 15.07 2.40 9.70
CA ASN A 131 13.72 1.93 9.43
C ASN A 131 12.69 2.77 10.22
N PHE A 132 11.42 2.60 9.87
CA PHE A 132 10.35 3.33 10.52
C PHE A 132 10.31 3.08 12.04
N SER A 133 10.39 4.17 12.79
CA SER A 133 10.24 4.26 14.25
C SER A 133 9.33 5.42 14.66
N GLY A 134 8.49 5.90 13.73
CA GLY A 134 7.64 7.06 13.93
C GLY A 134 6.42 6.78 14.82
N ALA A 135 6.02 7.77 15.60
CA ALA A 135 4.81 7.69 16.45
C ALA A 135 3.50 7.90 15.68
N LYS A 136 3.54 8.17 14.37
CA LYS A 136 2.35 8.43 13.55
C LYS A 136 2.47 7.85 12.16
N ILE A 137 1.34 7.43 11.59
CA ILE A 137 1.17 7.17 10.16
C ILE A 137 0.17 8.19 9.61
N THR A 138 0.58 8.93 8.58
CA THR A 138 -0.24 9.98 7.96
C THR A 138 -0.74 9.62 6.56
N GLU A 139 -0.13 8.61 5.94
CA GLU A 139 -0.55 8.13 4.62
C GLU A 139 -0.09 6.67 4.47
N ILE A 140 -0.95 5.83 3.92
CA ILE A 140 -0.63 4.47 3.47
C ILE A 140 -0.76 4.41 1.96
N ALA A 141 0.07 3.62 1.29
CA ALA A 141 -0.07 3.34 -0.12
C ALA A 141 0.23 1.88 -0.44
N ILE A 142 -0.45 1.34 -1.45
CA ILE A 142 -0.12 0.06 -2.07
C ILE A 142 0.39 0.34 -3.47
N LEU A 143 1.57 -0.21 -3.79
CA LEU A 143 2.19 -0.07 -5.10
C LEU A 143 2.49 -1.43 -5.70
N ILE A 144 2.22 -1.58 -6.99
CA ILE A 144 2.82 -2.61 -7.84
C ILE A 144 3.81 -1.93 -8.79
N GLY A 145 5.03 -2.46 -8.84
CA GLY A 145 6.10 -1.93 -9.68
C GLY A 145 7.27 -2.89 -9.70
N ASN A 146 7.13 -3.96 -10.47
CA ASN A 146 8.01 -5.13 -10.49
C ASN A 146 8.80 -5.25 -11.81
N LYS A 147 8.88 -4.17 -12.59
CA LYS A 147 9.57 -4.10 -13.90
C LYS A 147 9.07 -5.15 -14.90
N LYS A 148 7.78 -5.50 -14.83
CA LYS A 148 7.12 -6.40 -15.78
C LYS A 148 5.86 -5.73 -16.32
N LYS A 149 5.58 -5.96 -17.60
CA LYS A 149 4.34 -5.53 -18.25
C LYS A 149 3.26 -6.57 -17.94
N GLU A 150 2.30 -6.22 -17.09
CA GLU A 150 1.26 -7.16 -16.67
C GLU A 150 0.01 -6.48 -16.13
N ALA A 151 -1.12 -7.18 -16.27
CA ALA A 151 -2.36 -6.84 -15.60
C ALA A 151 -2.35 -7.30 -14.15
N PHE A 152 -2.94 -6.52 -13.25
CA PHE A 152 -2.99 -6.82 -11.83
C PHE A 152 -4.37 -6.57 -11.23
N LYS A 153 -4.68 -7.30 -10.15
CA LYS A 153 -5.90 -7.13 -9.37
C LYS A 153 -5.67 -7.54 -7.92
N LEU A 154 -5.96 -6.62 -7.02
CA LEU A 154 -5.87 -6.81 -5.57
C LEU A 154 -7.22 -6.40 -4.95
N SER A 155 -7.89 -7.34 -4.28
CA SER A 155 -9.11 -7.10 -3.51
C SER A 155 -8.76 -6.92 -2.04
N ILE A 156 -9.12 -5.78 -1.46
CA ILE A 156 -8.76 -5.40 -0.09
C ILE A 156 -10.03 -5.43 0.75
N GLU A 157 -10.02 -6.24 1.81
CA GLU A 157 -11.14 -6.36 2.76
C GLU A 157 -10.94 -5.50 3.99
N LYS A 158 -9.71 -5.51 4.55
CA LYS A 158 -9.38 -4.80 5.79
C LYS A 158 -7.91 -4.46 5.86
N ILE A 159 -7.59 -3.31 6.45
CA ILE A 159 -6.23 -2.94 6.85
C ILE A 159 -6.31 -2.51 8.30
N THR A 160 -5.54 -3.16 9.18
CA THR A 160 -5.47 -2.79 10.60
C THR A 160 -4.04 -2.62 11.07
N LEU A 161 -3.89 -1.89 12.18
CA LEU A 161 -2.66 -1.79 12.94
C LEU A 161 -2.87 -2.54 14.26
N LYS A 162 -2.02 -3.53 14.51
CA LYS A 162 -2.05 -4.41 15.68
C LYS A 162 -0.74 -4.37 16.45
#